data_AF-A0A0T7BN21-F1
#
_entry.id   AF-A0A0T7BN21-F1
#
_cell.length_a   1.000
_cell.length_b   1.000
_cell.length_c   1.000
_cell.angle_alpha   90.00
_cell.angle_beta   90.00
_cell.angle_gamma   90.00
#
_symmetry.space_group_name_H-M   'P 1'
#
loop_
_entity.id
_entity.type
_entity.pdbx_description
1 polymer ?
#
loop_
_entity_poly.entity_id
_entity_poly.type
_entity_poly.pdbx_seq_one_letter_code
_entity_poly.pdbx_strand_id
1 'polypeptide(L)'
;MKSYLYRVGVTAIAMMTSLTIFPSLVKAQETRSQALVPLELYWSADRGDNFTTATPQGKNSAIEAGYTFARVEGCVFRRQQQGTVPLKLYWSAQRGDNFTTATRIGARSAIEAGYTYARVEGYVFPTQQPGTVPLQLYWSAQRGDNFTTATRIGASSAIEAGYTYARVEGYVFPASQCQ
;
A
#
# COMPACT_ATOMS: atom_id res chain seq x y z
N MET A 1 -40.33 69.07 54.30
CA MET A 1 -40.80 69.56 52.99
C MET A 1 -39.70 69.35 51.97
N LYS A 2 -40.04 68.74 50.82
CA LYS A 2 -39.46 68.88 49.45
C LYS A 2 -37.94 68.70 49.29
N SER A 3 -37.38 67.94 48.34
CA SER A 3 -37.84 67.04 47.28
C SER A 3 -36.59 66.52 46.54
N TYR A 4 -36.62 65.27 46.06
CA TYR A 4 -36.18 64.69 44.75
C TYR A 4 -35.20 65.49 43.84
N LEU A 5 -34.34 64.96 42.97
CA LEU A 5 -33.91 63.67 42.35
C LEU A 5 -32.56 64.01 41.64
N TYR A 6 -31.63 63.12 41.28
CA TYR A 6 -31.70 62.13 40.20
C TYR A 6 -30.37 61.34 40.11
N ARG A 7 -30.50 60.01 39.92
CA ARG A 7 -29.77 59.05 39.03
C ARG A 7 -28.23 59.07 38.94
N VAL A 8 -27.52 57.99 38.61
CA VAL A 8 -27.66 56.52 38.44
C VAL A 8 -26.21 56.05 38.34
N GLY A 9 -25.85 54.92 38.93
CA GLY A 9 -24.54 54.28 38.70
C GLY A 9 -24.60 52.81 39.03
N VAL A 10 -24.90 51.99 38.02
CA VAL A 10 -24.86 50.53 38.10
C VAL A 10 -23.39 50.09 38.08
N THR A 11 -22.97 49.31 39.06
CA THR A 11 -21.76 48.49 38.94
C THR A 11 -22.03 47.13 39.57
N ALA A 12 -22.34 46.17 38.70
CA ALA A 12 -22.34 44.75 39.03
C ALA A 12 -20.89 44.26 38.93
N ILE A 13 -20.35 43.70 40.03
CA ILE A 13 -19.08 42.97 40.00
C ILE A 13 -19.43 41.48 39.97
N ALA A 14 -19.26 40.88 38.79
CA ALA A 14 -19.45 39.47 38.54
C ALA A 14 -18.31 38.64 39.16
N MET A 15 -18.67 37.52 39.81
CA MET A 15 -17.73 36.50 40.25
C MET A 15 -17.10 35.80 39.03
N MET A 16 -15.77 35.86 38.90
CA MET A 16 -15.03 35.02 37.95
C MET A 16 -14.94 33.59 38.49
N THR A 17 -15.71 32.68 37.90
CA THR A 17 -15.46 31.23 38.05
C THR A 17 -14.31 30.84 37.11
N SER A 18 -13.26 30.27 37.68
CA SER A 18 -12.10 29.75 36.94
C SER A 18 -12.52 28.57 36.06
N LEU A 19 -12.54 28.78 34.74
CA LEU A 19 -12.75 27.74 33.75
C LEU A 19 -11.40 27.03 33.51
N THR A 20 -11.20 25.85 34.10
CA THR A 20 -10.06 24.98 33.76
C THR A 20 -10.31 24.38 32.38
N ILE A 21 -9.71 24.98 31.36
CA ILE A 21 -9.66 24.43 30.01
C ILE A 21 -8.69 23.24 30.05
N PHE A 22 -9.18 22.01 29.87
CA PHE A 22 -8.35 20.85 29.54
C PHE A 22 -8.02 20.90 28.04
N PRO A 23 -6.81 21.23 27.58
CA PRO A 23 -6.51 21.24 26.18
C PRO A 23 -5.70 20.00 25.82
N SER A 24 -6.30 18.81 25.82
CA SER A 24 -5.58 17.62 25.31
C SER A 24 -6.42 16.35 25.18
N LEU A 25 -7.53 16.39 24.44
CA LEU A 25 -8.12 15.15 23.90
C LEU A 25 -8.48 15.21 22.41
N VAL A 26 -8.21 16.34 21.73
CA VAL A 26 -8.48 16.48 20.27
C VAL A 26 -7.23 16.23 19.41
N LYS A 27 -6.05 15.99 20.01
CA LYS A 27 -4.80 15.76 19.26
C LYS A 27 -4.53 14.29 18.90
N ALA A 28 -5.56 13.44 18.91
CA ALA A 28 -5.43 11.99 18.71
C ALA A 28 -6.29 11.42 17.56
N GLN A 29 -6.84 12.26 16.68
CA GLN A 29 -7.60 11.79 15.50
C GLN A 29 -7.09 12.33 14.15
N GLU A 30 -5.94 13.00 14.12
CA GLU A 30 -5.38 13.61 12.88
C GLU A 30 -3.99 13.07 12.50
N THR A 31 -3.64 11.86 12.96
CA THR A 31 -2.41 11.18 12.51
C THR A 31 -2.72 10.15 11.44
N ARG A 32 -2.53 10.59 10.18
CA ARG A 32 -2.24 9.78 8.99
C ARG A 32 -3.33 8.77 8.62
N SER A 33 -4.21 9.16 7.69
CA SER A 33 -4.38 8.31 6.49
C SER A 33 -2.96 8.04 5.98
N GLN A 34 -2.41 6.89 6.36
CA GLN A 34 -1.23 6.38 5.68
C GLN A 34 -1.67 6.29 4.22
N ALA A 35 -1.01 7.00 3.31
CA ALA A 35 -1.39 7.00 1.90
C ALA A 35 -1.10 5.62 1.30
N LEU A 36 -1.92 4.66 1.68
CA LEU A 36 -2.00 3.34 1.12
C LEU A 36 -2.55 3.49 -0.28
N VAL A 37 -1.98 2.72 -1.19
CA VAL A 37 -2.44 2.63 -2.57
C VAL A 37 -2.68 1.15 -2.88
N PRO A 38 -3.65 0.84 -3.76
CA PRO A 38 -3.90 -0.54 -4.15
C PRO A 38 -2.67 -1.10 -4.87
N LEU A 39 -2.29 -2.32 -4.51
CA LEU A 39 -1.40 -3.18 -5.27
C LEU A 39 -2.27 -4.03 -6.18
N GLU A 40 -2.30 -3.67 -7.45
CA GLU A 40 -3.18 -4.26 -8.47
C GLU A 40 -2.41 -5.37 -9.22
N LEU A 41 -3.09 -6.47 -9.52
CA LEU A 41 -2.63 -7.53 -10.42
C LEU A 41 -3.30 -7.34 -11.78
N TYR A 42 -2.49 -7.45 -12.83
CA TYR A 42 -2.91 -7.48 -14.22
C TYR A 42 -2.45 -8.78 -14.89
N TRP A 43 -3.23 -9.30 -15.84
CA TRP A 43 -2.96 -10.55 -16.57
C TRP A 43 -2.93 -10.32 -18.08
N SER A 44 -1.95 -10.92 -18.76
CA SER A 44 -1.89 -10.99 -20.22
C SER A 44 -1.99 -12.44 -20.68
N ALA A 45 -3.09 -12.80 -21.35
CA ALA A 45 -3.25 -14.13 -21.92
C ALA A 45 -2.25 -14.40 -23.06
N ASP A 46 -1.94 -13.38 -23.86
CA ASP A 46 -1.01 -13.45 -24.99
C ASP A 46 0.42 -13.76 -24.53
N ARG A 47 0.82 -13.23 -23.37
CA ARG A 47 2.16 -13.43 -22.80
C ARG A 47 2.22 -14.57 -21.79
N GLY A 48 1.08 -14.97 -21.25
CA GLY A 48 1.04 -15.86 -20.09
C GLY A 48 1.67 -15.24 -18.84
N ASP A 49 1.62 -13.91 -18.70
CA ASP A 49 2.39 -13.11 -17.71
C ASP A 49 1.47 -12.40 -16.69
N ASN A 50 1.98 -12.29 -15.46
CA ASN A 50 1.37 -11.58 -14.34
C ASN A 50 2.12 -10.27 -14.05
N PHE A 51 1.39 -9.17 -13.99
CA PHE A 51 1.99 -7.87 -13.67
C PHE A 51 1.35 -7.25 -12.43
N THR A 52 2.07 -7.30 -11.31
CA THR A 52 1.66 -6.71 -10.03
C THR A 52 2.27 -5.31 -9.86
N THR A 53 1.43 -4.26 -9.80
CA THR A 53 1.83 -2.84 -9.79
C THR A 53 1.00 -2.02 -8.81
N ALA A 54 1.57 -0.96 -8.22
CA ALA A 54 0.86 -0.02 -7.35
C ALA A 54 1.00 1.45 -7.78
N THR A 55 1.78 1.71 -8.84
CA THR A 55 1.97 3.05 -9.38
C THR A 55 1.03 3.34 -10.55
N PRO A 56 0.62 4.62 -10.75
CA PRO A 56 -0.10 5.03 -11.96
C PRO A 56 0.68 4.72 -13.24
N GLN A 57 2.00 4.89 -13.20
CA GLN A 57 2.87 4.54 -14.33
C GLN A 57 2.77 3.04 -14.67
N GLY A 58 2.84 2.16 -13.67
CA GLY A 58 2.74 0.73 -13.94
C GLY A 58 1.37 0.28 -14.40
N LYS A 59 0.30 0.89 -13.88
CA LYS A 59 -1.05 0.69 -14.41
C LYS A 59 -1.14 1.07 -15.89
N ASN A 60 -0.60 2.24 -16.27
CA ASN A 60 -0.59 2.66 -17.67
C ASN A 60 0.24 1.70 -18.53
N SER A 61 1.43 1.29 -18.06
CA SER A 61 2.26 0.30 -18.76
C SER A 61 1.55 -1.04 -18.95
N ALA A 62 0.76 -1.49 -17.97
CA ALA A 62 -0.03 -2.72 -18.09
C ALA A 62 -1.10 -2.59 -19.18
N ILE A 63 -1.85 -1.49 -19.17
CA ILE A 63 -2.93 -1.22 -20.14
C ILE A 63 -2.35 -1.07 -21.55
N GLU A 64 -1.30 -0.27 -21.72
CA GLU A 64 -0.62 -0.05 -23.01
C GLU A 64 -0.03 -1.36 -23.58
N ALA A 65 0.40 -2.27 -22.70
CA ALA A 65 0.93 -3.57 -23.08
C ALA A 65 -0.15 -4.65 -23.27
N GLY A 66 -1.45 -4.30 -23.16
CA GLY A 66 -2.57 -5.21 -23.39
C GLY A 66 -2.94 -6.12 -22.22
N TYR A 67 -2.48 -5.83 -21.00
CA TYR A 67 -2.90 -6.58 -19.82
C TYR A 67 -4.28 -6.13 -19.36
N THR A 68 -5.04 -7.07 -18.82
CA THR A 68 -6.35 -6.80 -18.22
C THR A 68 -6.24 -6.82 -16.70
N PHE A 69 -6.90 -5.87 -16.04
CA PHE A 69 -7.00 -5.86 -14.57
C PHE A 69 -7.63 -7.16 -14.07
N ALA A 70 -6.97 -7.82 -13.13
CA ALA A 70 -7.45 -9.05 -12.52
C ALA A 70 -8.05 -8.80 -11.14
N ARG A 71 -7.31 -8.14 -10.24
CA ARG A 71 -7.73 -7.90 -8.84
C ARG A 71 -6.82 -6.92 -8.11
N VAL A 72 -7.28 -6.46 -6.94
CA VAL A 72 -6.40 -5.84 -5.93
C VAL A 72 -5.86 -6.94 -5.02
N GLU A 73 -4.55 -7.06 -4.93
CA GLU A 73 -3.85 -8.04 -4.09
C GLU A 73 -3.72 -7.58 -2.64
N GLY A 74 -3.56 -6.27 -2.43
CA GLY A 74 -3.42 -5.67 -1.12
C GLY A 74 -3.21 -4.18 -1.22
N CYS A 75 -2.79 -3.56 -0.12
CA CYS A 75 -2.47 -2.14 -0.07
C CYS A 75 -1.04 -1.95 0.42
N VAL A 76 -0.29 -1.08 -0.27
CA VAL A 76 1.10 -0.76 0.04
C VAL A 76 1.24 0.71 0.36
N PHE A 77 2.27 1.09 1.11
CA PHE A 77 2.55 2.50 1.33
C PHE A 77 3.06 3.14 0.04
N ARG A 78 2.46 4.26 -0.36
CA ARG A 78 2.95 5.05 -1.51
C ARG A 78 4.33 5.66 -1.27
N ARG A 79 4.65 6.00 -0.02
CA ARG A 79 5.92 6.61 0.39
C ARG A 79 6.55 5.81 1.52
N GLN A 80 7.88 5.79 1.56
CA GLN A 80 8.62 5.07 2.60
C GLN A 80 8.14 5.46 3.99
N GLN A 81 7.81 4.45 4.80
CA GLN A 81 7.55 4.59 6.23
C GLN A 81 8.67 3.93 7.02
N GLN A 82 8.80 4.29 8.30
CA GLN A 82 9.70 3.61 9.22
C GLN A 82 9.39 2.10 9.24
N GLY A 83 10.43 1.27 9.16
CA GLY A 83 10.28 -0.19 9.18
C GLY A 83 9.80 -0.82 7.86
N THR A 84 9.65 -0.03 6.79
CA THR A 84 9.27 -0.56 5.46
C THR A 84 10.46 -0.63 4.50
N VAL A 85 10.36 -1.53 3.52
CA VAL A 85 11.33 -1.72 2.44
C VAL A 85 10.65 -1.47 1.09
N PRO A 86 11.40 -1.05 0.05
CA PRO A 86 10.83 -0.83 -1.27
C PRO A 86 10.39 -2.15 -1.91
N LEU A 87 9.16 -2.16 -2.44
CA LEU A 87 8.66 -3.15 -3.38
C LEU A 87 9.05 -2.68 -4.78
N LYS A 88 9.93 -3.44 -5.45
CA LYS A 88 10.55 -3.05 -6.70
C LYS A 88 9.97 -3.87 -7.85
N LEU A 89 9.75 -3.22 -8.98
CA LEU A 89 9.48 -3.87 -10.25
C LEU A 89 10.78 -4.04 -11.05
N TYR A 90 10.92 -5.19 -11.66
CA TYR A 90 11.93 -5.54 -12.63
C TYR A 90 11.27 -5.98 -13.94
N TRP A 91 11.90 -5.69 -15.08
CA TRP A 91 11.40 -6.02 -16.42
C TRP A 91 12.43 -6.85 -17.20
N SER A 92 11.98 -7.89 -17.89
CA SER A 92 12.79 -8.65 -18.84
C SER A 92 12.22 -8.53 -20.25
N ALA A 93 12.91 -7.80 -21.13
CA ALA A 93 12.54 -7.72 -22.54
C ALA A 93 12.67 -9.07 -23.26
N GLN A 94 13.62 -9.91 -22.83
CA GLN A 94 13.82 -11.25 -23.39
C GLN A 94 12.63 -12.18 -23.12
N ARG A 95 11.99 -12.04 -21.95
CA ARG A 95 10.86 -12.88 -21.54
C ARG A 95 9.50 -12.22 -21.77
N GLY A 96 9.47 -10.90 -21.98
CA GLY A 96 8.24 -10.13 -21.97
C GLY A 96 7.56 -10.11 -20.60
N ASP A 97 8.35 -10.18 -19.52
CA ASP A 97 7.92 -10.56 -18.18
C ASP A 97 8.18 -9.49 -17.12
N ASN A 98 7.28 -9.41 -16.14
CA ASN A 98 7.36 -8.49 -15.01
C ASN A 98 7.66 -9.25 -13.70
N PHE A 99 8.60 -8.74 -12.91
CA PHE A 99 8.88 -9.32 -11.60
C PHE A 99 8.87 -8.26 -10.49
N THR A 100 7.86 -8.35 -9.62
CA THR A 100 7.69 -7.49 -8.45
C THR A 100 8.22 -8.18 -7.18
N THR A 101 9.22 -7.59 -6.52
CA THR A 101 9.91 -8.20 -5.38
C THR A 101 10.37 -7.16 -4.36
N ALA A 102 10.34 -7.51 -3.07
CA ALA A 102 10.84 -6.66 -1.99
C ALA A 102 12.04 -7.29 -1.25
N THR A 103 12.32 -8.58 -1.46
CA THR A 103 13.45 -9.25 -0.82
C THR A 103 14.77 -9.01 -1.54
N ARG A 104 15.88 -9.06 -0.78
CA ARG A 104 17.24 -9.02 -1.36
C ARG A 104 17.50 -10.21 -2.29
N ILE A 105 16.95 -11.38 -1.96
CA ILE A 105 17.09 -12.58 -2.77
C ILE A 105 16.30 -12.42 -4.08
N GLY A 106 15.06 -11.94 -4.04
CA GLY A 106 14.30 -11.71 -5.27
C GLY A 106 14.94 -10.67 -6.18
N ALA A 107 15.40 -9.54 -5.64
CA ALA A 107 16.16 -8.57 -6.43
C ALA A 107 17.42 -9.17 -7.08
N ARG A 108 18.14 -10.04 -6.37
CA ARG A 108 19.31 -10.76 -6.90
C ARG A 108 18.91 -11.75 -7.99
N SER A 109 17.87 -12.56 -7.77
CA SER A 109 17.34 -13.51 -8.75
C SER A 109 16.87 -12.81 -10.02
N ALA A 110 16.26 -11.62 -9.91
CA ALA A 110 15.87 -10.81 -11.05
C ALA A 110 17.09 -10.44 -11.91
N ILE A 111 18.15 -9.91 -11.28
CA ILE A 111 19.37 -9.49 -11.96
C ILE A 111 20.09 -10.69 -12.60
N GLU A 112 20.25 -11.79 -11.86
CA GLU A 112 20.88 -13.02 -12.36
C GLU A 112 20.09 -13.63 -13.53
N ALA A 113 18.78 -13.43 -13.57
CA ALA A 113 17.91 -13.86 -14.67
C ALA A 113 17.81 -12.85 -15.83
N GLY A 114 18.58 -11.75 -15.80
CA GLY A 114 18.65 -10.76 -16.87
C GLY A 114 17.55 -9.68 -16.85
N TYR A 115 16.80 -9.55 -15.74
CA TYR A 115 15.84 -8.47 -15.60
C TYR A 115 16.55 -7.17 -15.24
N THR A 116 16.01 -6.05 -15.74
CA THR A 116 16.46 -4.71 -15.40
C THR A 116 15.51 -4.08 -14.40
N TYR A 117 16.05 -3.37 -13.40
CA TYR A 117 15.24 -2.60 -12.46
C TYR A 117 14.42 -1.54 -13.21
N ALA A 118 13.11 -1.52 -12.98
CA ALA A 118 12.21 -0.54 -13.58
C ALA A 118 11.91 0.61 -12.62
N ARG A 119 11.35 0.31 -11.43
CA ARG A 119 10.92 1.32 -10.45
C ARG A 119 10.57 0.73 -9.09
N VAL A 120 10.27 1.59 -8.12
CA VAL A 120 9.58 1.24 -6.88
C VAL A 120 8.08 1.34 -7.10
N GLU A 121 7.35 0.26 -6.80
CA GLU A 121 5.89 0.21 -6.85
C GLU A 121 5.24 0.70 -5.54
N GLY A 122 5.97 0.56 -4.42
CA GLY A 122 5.51 1.02 -3.11
C GLY A 122 6.45 0.55 -2.02
N TYR A 123 5.99 0.59 -0.78
CA TYR A 123 6.76 0.12 0.38
C TYR A 123 5.92 -0.85 1.21
N VAL A 124 6.56 -1.93 1.65
CA VAL A 124 5.94 -3.05 2.37
C VAL A 124 6.71 -3.33 3.66
N PHE A 125 6.10 -4.02 4.61
CA PHE A 125 6.85 -4.49 5.76
C PHE A 125 7.69 -5.72 5.38
N PRO A 126 8.96 -5.80 5.76
CA PRO A 126 9.79 -6.99 5.51
C PRO A 126 9.47 -8.15 6.46
N THR A 127 8.73 -7.88 7.55
CA THR A 127 8.32 -8.85 8.57
C THR A 127 6.85 -8.65 8.91
N GLN A 128 6.17 -9.72 9.35
CA GLN A 128 4.76 -9.71 9.68
C GLN A 128 4.44 -8.63 10.73
N GLN A 129 3.48 -7.75 10.41
CA GLN A 129 2.93 -6.77 11.34
C GLN A 129 1.45 -7.10 11.64
N PRO A 130 0.89 -6.62 12.77
CA PRO A 130 -0.53 -6.74 13.04
C PRO A 130 -1.38 -6.21 11.87
N GLY A 131 -2.40 -6.98 11.47
CA GLY A 131 -3.31 -6.59 10.40
C GLY A 131 -2.77 -6.72 8.97
N THR A 132 -1.55 -7.24 8.78
CA THR A 132 -0.97 -7.49 7.44
C THR A 132 -1.09 -8.96 7.01
N VAL A 133 -0.97 -9.21 5.71
CA VAL A 133 -0.95 -10.55 5.10
C VAL A 133 0.33 -10.72 4.27
N PRO A 134 0.82 -11.96 4.09
CA PRO A 134 2.02 -12.20 3.28
C PRO A 134 1.78 -11.88 1.81
N LEU A 135 2.69 -11.13 1.22
CA LEU A 135 2.85 -10.99 -0.23
C LEU A 135 3.74 -12.13 -0.70
N GLN A 136 3.15 -13.13 -1.33
CA GLN A 136 3.80 -14.36 -1.76
C GLN A 136 4.28 -14.25 -3.20
N LEU A 137 5.40 -14.89 -3.50
CA LEU A 137 5.90 -15.11 -4.85
C LEU A 137 5.72 -16.58 -5.22
N TYR A 138 5.22 -16.81 -6.43
CA TYR A 138 5.16 -18.10 -7.10
C TYR A 138 5.95 -18.05 -8.41
N TRP A 139 6.54 -19.17 -8.81
CA TRP A 139 7.37 -19.30 -10.01
C TRP A 139 6.85 -20.40 -10.92
N SER A 140 6.80 -20.13 -12.23
CA SER A 140 6.53 -21.14 -13.27
C SER A 140 7.72 -21.29 -14.20
N ALA A 141 8.41 -22.43 -14.12
CA ALA A 141 9.50 -22.75 -15.05
C ALA A 141 9.00 -22.93 -16.49
N GLN A 142 7.77 -23.41 -16.66
CA GLN A 142 7.15 -23.60 -17.97
C GLN A 142 6.91 -22.27 -18.69
N ARG A 143 6.53 -21.23 -17.94
CA ARG A 143 6.22 -19.89 -18.49
C ARG A 143 7.42 -18.94 -18.41
N GLY A 144 8.39 -19.23 -17.55
CA GLY A 144 9.46 -18.30 -17.23
C GLY A 144 8.98 -17.07 -16.43
N ASP A 145 7.86 -17.20 -15.71
CA ASP A 145 7.07 -16.10 -15.12
C ASP A 145 7.02 -16.14 -13.58
N ASN A 146 6.95 -14.94 -13.00
CA ASN A 146 6.84 -14.64 -11.57
C ASN A 146 5.43 -14.12 -11.22
N PHE A 147 4.70 -14.85 -10.38
CA PHE A 147 3.41 -14.39 -9.88
C PHE A 147 3.52 -13.91 -8.43
N THR A 148 3.44 -12.59 -8.22
CA THR A 148 3.41 -11.97 -6.89
C THR A 148 1.98 -11.64 -6.45
N THR A 149 1.48 -12.28 -5.39
CA THR A 149 0.07 -12.23 -4.94
C THR A 149 -0.04 -12.21 -3.41
N ALA A 150 -1.07 -11.57 -2.86
CA ALA A 150 -1.33 -11.56 -1.42
C ALA A 150 -2.74 -12.08 -1.06
N THR A 151 -3.57 -12.34 -2.06
CA THR A 151 -4.92 -12.89 -1.87
C THR A 151 -4.92 -14.41 -1.90
N ARG A 152 -5.87 -15.02 -1.16
CA ARG A 152 -6.12 -16.47 -1.26
C ARG A 152 -6.48 -16.89 -2.67
N ILE A 153 -7.27 -16.07 -3.37
CA ILE A 153 -7.68 -16.37 -4.76
C ILE A 153 -6.46 -16.33 -5.68
N GLY A 154 -5.57 -15.34 -5.58
CA GLY A 154 -4.38 -15.30 -6.41
C GLY A 154 -3.41 -16.46 -6.13
N ALA A 155 -3.22 -16.85 -4.86
CA ALA A 155 -2.47 -18.06 -4.50
C ALA A 155 -3.08 -19.33 -5.12
N SER A 156 -4.40 -19.51 -5.04
CA SER A 156 -5.10 -20.63 -5.71
C SER A 156 -4.92 -20.59 -7.23
N SER A 157 -5.09 -19.42 -7.86
CA SER A 157 -4.89 -19.26 -9.30
C SER A 157 -3.46 -19.58 -9.74
N ALA A 158 -2.45 -19.22 -8.93
CA ALA A 158 -1.07 -19.57 -9.20
C ALA A 158 -0.86 -21.09 -9.20
N ILE A 159 -1.39 -21.79 -8.19
CA ILE A 159 -1.28 -23.25 -8.07
C ILE A 159 -2.01 -23.96 -9.21
N GLU A 160 -3.25 -23.55 -9.51
CA GLU A 160 -4.05 -24.11 -10.60
C GLU A 160 -3.38 -23.89 -11.97
N ALA A 161 -2.66 -22.79 -12.14
CA ALA A 161 -1.89 -22.48 -13.34
C ALA A 161 -0.49 -23.15 -13.38
N GLY A 162 -0.15 -23.99 -12.39
CA GLY A 162 1.09 -24.77 -12.35
C GLY A 162 2.31 -24.03 -11.79
N TYR A 163 2.12 -22.90 -11.10
CA TYR A 163 3.22 -22.21 -10.41
C TYR A 163 3.51 -22.90 -9.07
N THR A 164 4.78 -22.87 -8.67
CA THR A 164 5.23 -23.36 -7.37
C THR A 164 5.51 -22.19 -6.44
N TYR A 165 5.07 -22.29 -5.18
CA TYR A 165 5.41 -21.29 -4.18
C TYR A 165 6.93 -21.17 -4.01
N ALA A 166 7.42 -19.93 -4.08
CA ALA A 166 8.84 -19.63 -3.94
C ALA A 166 9.16 -19.09 -2.54
N ARG A 167 8.48 -18.01 -2.12
CA ARG A 167 8.77 -17.31 -0.84
C ARG A 167 7.74 -16.22 -0.54
N VAL A 168 7.86 -15.62 0.65
CA VAL A 168 7.26 -14.33 0.99
C VAL A 168 8.20 -13.20 0.57
N GLU A 169 7.68 -12.25 -0.19
CA GLU A 169 8.38 -11.04 -0.62
C GLU A 169 8.23 -9.89 0.39
N GLY A 170 7.15 -9.87 1.16
CA GLY A 170 6.90 -8.89 2.22
C GLY A 170 5.52 -9.07 2.82
N TYR A 171 5.05 -8.07 3.57
CA TYR A 171 3.74 -8.06 4.20
C TYR A 171 3.00 -6.76 3.89
N VAL A 172 1.76 -6.91 3.44
CA VAL A 172 0.90 -5.81 2.96
C VAL A 172 -0.40 -5.78 3.74
N PHE A 173 -1.09 -4.64 3.74
CA PHE A 173 -2.45 -4.64 4.26
C PHE A 173 -3.40 -5.37 3.30
N PRO A 174 -4.42 -6.10 3.80
CA PRO A 174 -5.44 -6.73 2.97
C PRO A 174 -6.12 -5.72 2.05
N ALA A 175 -6.56 -6.15 0.87
CA ALA A 175 -7.24 -5.29 -0.10
C ALA A 175 -8.47 -4.54 0.48
N SER A 176 -9.12 -5.08 1.50
CA SER A 176 -10.24 -4.43 2.21
C SER A 176 -9.85 -3.17 2.98
N GLN A 177 -8.55 -2.89 3.15
CA GLN A 177 -8.03 -1.76 3.91
C GLN A 177 -7.47 -0.63 3.02
N CYS A 178 -7.72 -0.65 1.70
CA CYS A 178 -7.19 0.37 0.78
C CYS A 178 -8.00 1.69 0.80
N GLN A 179 -8.53 2.08 1.96
CA GLN A 179 -9.44 3.22 2.14
C GLN A 179 -8.70 4.55 2.28
#